data_AF-A0A1M5W3U9-F1
#
_entry.id   AF-A0A1M5W3U9-F1
#
_cell.length_a   1.000
_cell.length_b   1.000
_cell.length_c   1.000
_cell.angle_alpha   90.00
_cell.angle_beta   90.00
_cell.angle_gamma   90.00
#
_symmetry.space_group_name_H-M   'P 1'
#
loop_
_entity.id
_entity.type
_entity.pdbx_description
1 polymer ?
#
loop_
_entity_poly.entity_id
_entity_poly.type
_entity_poly.pdbx_seq_one_letter_code
_entity_poly.pdbx_strand_id
1 'polypeptide(L)'
;MNKLILKNYGIKFYKQIDGEIKITCNSLNLAIYLTRFIKQKKMLQDLIITLDLALNGNLISSEDKEWSVELGLQQYTGIIKSNMTFDLFLEDHYDQTLENFPLTDIKEILESLLSFIN
;
A
#
# COMPACT_ATOMS: atom_id res chain seq x y z
N MET A 1 -0.47 -15.32 1.82
CA MET A 1 -1.70 -14.51 1.91
C MET A 1 -2.33 -14.68 3.28
N ASN A 2 -2.19 -13.68 4.15
CA ASN A 2 -2.76 -13.68 5.48
C ASN A 2 -4.24 -13.25 5.43
N LYS A 3 -5.14 -14.24 5.45
CA LYS A 3 -6.59 -14.02 5.32
C LYS A 3 -7.19 -13.22 6.48
N LEU A 4 -6.54 -13.21 7.65
CA LEU A 4 -7.03 -12.48 8.81
C LEU A 4 -6.88 -10.97 8.62
N ILE A 5 -5.69 -10.50 8.23
CA ILE A 5 -5.43 -9.08 7.97
C ILE A 5 -6.34 -8.56 6.85
N LEU A 6 -6.42 -9.29 5.72
CA LEU A 6 -7.32 -8.88 4.63
C LEU A 6 -8.78 -8.76 5.09
N LYS A 7 -9.26 -9.69 5.93
CA LYS A 7 -10.61 -9.63 6.49
C LYS A 7 -10.81 -8.40 7.40
N ASN A 8 -9.82 -8.06 8.24
CA ASN A 8 -9.91 -6.91 9.15
C ASN A 8 -10.08 -5.59 8.39
N TYR A 9 -9.40 -5.45 7.24
CA TYR A 9 -9.50 -4.26 6.39
C TYR A 9 -10.60 -4.36 5.32
N GLY A 10 -11.40 -5.44 5.32
CA GLY A 10 -12.39 -5.70 4.29
C GLY A 10 -11.80 -5.83 2.88
N ILE A 11 -10.52 -6.20 2.78
CA ILE A 11 -9.80 -6.31 1.52
C ILE A 11 -10.14 -7.61 0.82
N LYS A 12 -10.52 -7.50 -0.45
CA LYS A 12 -10.71 -8.64 -1.34
C LYS A 12 -10.15 -8.31 -2.72
N PHE A 13 -9.47 -9.30 -3.30
CA PHE A 13 -8.91 -9.23 -4.64
C PHE A 13 -9.71 -10.15 -5.56
N TYR A 14 -10.05 -9.67 -6.75
CA TYR A 14 -10.83 -10.43 -7.73
C TYR A 14 -10.26 -10.21 -9.12
N LYS A 15 -10.28 -11.26 -9.94
CA LYS A 15 -10.03 -11.16 -11.38
C LYS A 15 -11.37 -11.15 -12.09
N GLN A 16 -11.63 -10.10 -12.86
CA GLN A 16 -12.82 -9.97 -13.68
C GLN A 16 -12.69 -10.83 -14.95
N ILE A 17 -13.81 -11.02 -15.66
CA ILE A 17 -13.91 -11.91 -16.84
C ILE A 17 -12.98 -11.44 -17.97
N ASP A 18 -12.79 -10.13 -18.10
CA ASP A 18 -11.86 -9.46 -19.03
C ASP A 18 -10.38 -9.53 -18.60
N GLY A 19 -10.11 -10.12 -17.43
CA GLY A 19 -8.78 -10.24 -16.87
C GLY A 19 -8.34 -9.06 -16.01
N GLU A 20 -9.17 -8.02 -15.86
CA GLU A 20 -8.87 -6.90 -14.96
C GLU A 20 -8.87 -7.35 -13.49
N ILE A 21 -7.96 -6.79 -12.69
CA ILE A 21 -7.91 -7.06 -11.26
C ILE A 21 -8.61 -5.92 -10.53
N LYS A 22 -9.62 -6.28 -9.75
CA LYS A 22 -10.37 -5.36 -8.90
C LYS A 22 -10.03 -5.60 -7.44
N ILE A 23 -9.81 -4.51 -6.71
CA ILE A 23 -9.60 -4.51 -5.27
C ILE A 23 -10.79 -3.82 -4.61
N THR A 24 -11.38 -4.45 -3.60
CA THR A 24 -12.33 -3.80 -2.69
C THR A 24 -11.71 -3.73 -1.31
N CYS A 25 -11.92 -2.63 -0.59
CA CYS A 25 -11.45 -2.43 0.79
C CYS A 25 -12.49 -1.58 1.53
N ASN A 26 -12.53 -1.66 2.87
CA ASN A 26 -13.33 -0.75 3.68
C ASN A 26 -12.84 0.71 3.54
N SER A 27 -11.55 0.87 3.27
CA SER A 27 -10.91 2.14 2.95
C SER A 27 -10.89 2.37 1.43
N LEU A 28 -11.52 3.46 0.99
CA LEU A 28 -11.50 3.84 -0.42
C LEU A 28 -10.08 4.26 -0.86
N ASN A 29 -9.37 5.06 -0.05
CA ASN A 29 -8.06 5.57 -0.42
C ASN A 29 -7.03 4.44 -0.48
N LEU A 30 -7.09 3.50 0.47
CA LEU A 30 -6.23 2.31 0.42
C LEU A 30 -6.55 1.44 -0.81
N ALA A 31 -7.83 1.23 -1.14
CA ALA A 31 -8.18 0.48 -2.37
C ALA A 31 -7.59 1.14 -3.61
N ILE A 32 -7.71 2.47 -3.72
CA ILE A 32 -7.15 3.25 -4.84
C ILE A 32 -5.62 3.10 -4.89
N TYR A 33 -4.96 3.32 -3.76
CA TYR A 33 -3.50 3.19 -3.61
C TYR A 33 -3.01 1.81 -4.05
N LEU A 34 -3.62 0.75 -3.53
CA LEU A 34 -3.30 -0.64 -3.87
C LEU A 34 -3.51 -0.96 -5.35
N THR A 35 -4.55 -0.40 -5.97
CA THR A 35 -4.88 -0.68 -7.38
C THR A 35 -3.76 -0.23 -8.33
N ARG A 36 -2.98 0.79 -7.96
CA ARG A 36 -1.85 1.25 -8.79
C ARG A 36 -0.70 0.25 -8.84
N PHE A 37 -0.49 -0.53 -7.77
CA PHE A 37 0.56 -1.54 -7.73
C PHE A 37 0.29 -2.75 -8.62
N ILE A 38 -0.96 -2.99 -9.03
CA ILE A 38 -1.30 -4.05 -10.00
C ILE A 38 -0.49 -3.91 -11.30
N LYS A 39 -0.28 -2.68 -11.76
CA LYS A 39 0.47 -2.37 -12.99
C LYS A 39 1.95 -2.06 -12.73
N GLN A 40 2.37 -1.96 -11.47
CA GLN A 40 3.70 -1.52 -11.05
C GLN A 40 4.35 -2.54 -10.11
N LYS A 41 4.43 -3.79 -10.57
CA LYS A 41 4.93 -4.92 -9.75
C LYS A 41 6.31 -4.68 -9.14
N LYS A 42 7.24 -4.07 -9.90
CA LYS A 42 8.59 -3.77 -9.38
C LYS A 42 8.53 -2.82 -8.19
N MET A 43 7.76 -1.72 -8.33
CA MET A 43 7.55 -0.76 -7.24
C MET A 43 6.90 -1.42 -6.01
N LEU A 44 5.95 -2.34 -6.21
CA LEU A 44 5.35 -3.13 -5.13
C LEU A 44 6.41 -3.96 -4.38
N GLN A 45 7.29 -4.64 -5.12
CA GLN A 45 8.37 -5.45 -4.53
C GLN A 45 9.35 -4.59 -3.75
N ASP A 46 9.77 -3.46 -4.33
CA ASP A 46 10.71 -2.53 -3.70
C ASP A 46 10.11 -1.94 -2.41
N LEU A 47 8.82 -1.56 -2.41
CA LEU A 47 8.12 -1.11 -1.21
C LEU A 47 8.07 -2.19 -0.12
N ILE A 48 7.77 -3.45 -0.48
CA ILE A 48 7.76 -4.56 0.50
C ILE A 48 9.15 -4.74 1.11
N ILE A 49 10.23 -4.67 0.31
CA ILE A 49 11.61 -4.75 0.80
C ILE A 49 11.90 -3.61 1.79
N THR A 50 11.49 -2.40 1.46
CA THR A 50 11.70 -1.24 2.33
C THR A 50 10.90 -1.33 3.64
N LEU A 51 9.67 -1.85 3.60
CA LEU A 51 8.89 -2.14 4.80
C LEU A 51 9.57 -3.19 5.69
N ASP A 52 10.16 -4.21 5.08
CA ASP A 52 10.96 -5.21 5.81
C ASP A 52 12.19 -4.61 6.49
N LEU A 53 12.89 -3.71 5.81
CA LEU A 53 14.01 -2.98 6.41
C LEU A 53 13.54 -2.15 7.61
N ALA A 54 12.42 -1.43 7.49
CA ALA A 54 11.82 -0.63 8.57
C ALA A 54 11.46 -1.49 9.78
N LEU A 55 10.72 -2.58 9.55
CA LEU A 55 10.24 -3.48 10.60
C LEU A 55 11.38 -4.16 11.36
N ASN A 56 12.51 -4.39 10.68
CA ASN A 56 13.72 -4.92 11.29
C ASN A 56 14.58 -3.86 12.00
N GLY A 57 14.12 -2.60 12.06
CA GLY A 57 14.80 -1.51 12.76
C GLY A 57 15.95 -0.87 11.99
N ASN A 58 16.05 -1.10 10.67
CA ASN A 58 17.09 -0.47 9.85
C ASN A 58 16.75 1.00 9.59
N LEU A 59 17.78 1.82 9.44
CA LEU A 59 17.64 3.20 8.99
C LEU A 59 17.25 3.22 7.50
N ILE A 60 16.06 3.74 7.24
CA ILE A 60 15.60 4.03 5.87
C ILE A 60 15.99 5.47 5.55
N SER A 61 16.52 5.70 4.34
CA SER A 61 16.82 7.04 3.85
C SER A 61 15.55 7.89 3.81
N SER A 62 15.67 9.22 3.80
CA SER A 62 14.47 10.06 3.69
C SER A 62 13.74 9.85 2.36
N GLU A 63 14.49 9.55 1.28
CA GLU A 63 13.96 9.33 -0.07
C GLU A 63 13.19 8.02 -0.17
N ASP A 64 13.60 6.98 0.56
CA ASP A 64 12.95 5.67 0.54
C ASP A 64 11.72 5.58 1.46
N LYS A 65 11.39 6.65 2.21
CA LYS A 65 10.22 6.67 3.10
C LYS A 65 8.93 7.01 2.39
N GLU A 66 8.99 7.70 1.25
CA GLU A 66 7.82 8.25 0.56
C GLU A 66 7.56 7.48 -0.73
N TRP A 67 6.33 6.97 -0.87
CA TRP A 67 5.92 6.09 -1.95
C TRP A 67 4.68 6.64 -2.62
N SER A 68 4.89 7.46 -3.65
CA SER A 68 3.85 8.16 -4.39
C SER A 68 3.35 7.37 -5.60
N VAL A 69 2.02 7.30 -5.77
CA VAL A 69 1.37 6.75 -6.96
C VAL A 69 0.37 7.76 -7.52
N GLU A 70 0.50 8.07 -8.81
CA GLU A 70 -0.41 8.98 -9.52
C GLU A 70 -1.67 8.24 -9.97
N LEU A 71 -2.85 8.86 -9.91
CA LEU A 71 -4.12 8.43 -10.49
C LEU A 71 -4.79 9.63 -11.18
N GLY A 72 -4.58 9.75 -12.50
CA GLY A 72 -5.12 10.88 -13.25
C GLY A 72 -4.45 12.18 -12.80
N LEU A 73 -5.22 13.10 -12.22
CA LEU A 73 -4.72 14.36 -11.66
C LEU A 73 -4.39 14.27 -10.15
N GLN A 74 -4.68 13.14 -9.52
CA GLN A 74 -4.48 12.95 -8.08
C GLN A 74 -3.20 12.15 -7.82
N GLN A 75 -2.44 12.48 -6.79
CA GLN A 75 -1.32 11.65 -6.32
C GLN A 75 -1.58 11.18 -4.89
N TYR A 76 -1.46 9.87 -4.67
CA TYR A 76 -1.54 9.27 -3.34
C TYR A 76 -0.13 8.95 -2.86
N THR A 77 0.24 9.43 -1.68
CA THR A 77 1.59 9.22 -1.13
C THR A 77 1.50 8.45 0.17
N GLY A 78 2.16 7.30 0.21
CA GLY A 78 2.36 6.52 1.41
C GLY A 78 3.69 6.86 2.08
N ILE A 79 3.70 7.19 3.36
CA ILE A 79 4.91 7.57 4.10
C ILE A 79 5.16 6.59 5.24
N ILE A 80 6.35 6.00 5.26
CA ILE A 80 6.84 5.16 6.35
C ILE A 80 7.32 6.06 7.50
N LYS A 81 6.66 5.95 8.65
CA LYS A 81 6.93 6.76 9.84
C LYS A 81 7.78 6.00 10.85
N SER A 82 8.50 6.74 11.70
CA SER A 82 9.37 6.17 12.73
C SER A 82 8.64 5.43 13.84
N ASN A 83 7.34 5.71 14.05
CA ASN A 83 6.48 5.03 15.01
C ASN A 83 5.86 3.73 14.48
N MET A 84 6.46 3.11 13.46
CA MET A 84 5.98 1.86 12.84
C MET A 84 4.58 1.98 12.24
N THR A 85 4.25 3.14 11.67
CA THR A 85 3.03 3.33 10.89
C THR A 85 3.31 3.76 9.45
N PHE A 86 2.34 3.50 8.60
CA PHE A 86 2.23 3.95 7.23
C PHE A 86 1.13 5.00 7.15
N ASP A 87 1.49 6.24 6.84
CA ASP A 87 0.55 7.33 6.67
C ASP A 87 0.21 7.45 5.18
N LEU A 88 -1.07 7.45 4.83
CA LEU A 88 -1.54 7.68 3.47
C LEU A 88 -2.06 9.11 3.32
N PHE A 89 -1.53 9.81 2.31
CA PHE A 89 -1.89 11.18 1.95
C PHE A 89 -2.41 11.25 0.52
N LEU A 90 -3.13 12.32 0.23
CA LEU A 90 -3.46 12.77 -1.12
C LEU A 90 -2.80 14.13 -1.33
N GLU A 91 -2.12 14.35 -2.46
CA GLU A 91 -1.25 15.52 -2.70
C GLU A 91 -1.95 16.87 -2.53
N ASP A 92 -3.24 16.97 -2.89
CA ASP A 92 -4.06 18.16 -2.63
C ASP A 92 -4.19 18.52 -1.14
N HIS A 93 -3.82 17.59 -0.25
CA HIS A 93 -3.95 17.64 1.19
C HIS A 93 -2.71 17.07 1.91
N TYR A 94 -1.48 17.41 1.49
CA TYR A 94 -0.26 16.96 2.17
C TYR A 94 -0.23 17.30 3.69
N ASP A 95 -1.00 18.30 4.11
CA ASP A 95 -1.17 18.71 5.51
C ASP A 95 -2.14 17.81 6.31
N GLN A 96 -2.84 16.87 5.68
CA GLN A 96 -3.82 16.00 6.32
C GLN A 96 -3.58 14.52 5.97
N THR A 97 -3.19 13.74 6.97
CA THR A 97 -3.19 12.28 6.87
C THR A 97 -4.62 11.81 6.62
N LEU A 98 -4.85 11.15 5.48
CA LEU A 98 -6.14 10.55 5.20
C LEU A 98 -6.36 9.36 6.12
N GLU A 99 -5.37 8.46 6.17
CA GLU A 99 -5.45 7.20 6.89
C GLU A 99 -4.07 6.78 7.42
N ASN A 100 -4.07 6.05 8.54
CA ASN A 100 -2.87 5.55 9.20
C ASN A 100 -3.01 4.05 9.45
N PHE A 101 -1.95 3.30 9.15
CA PHE A 101 -1.94 1.84 9.25
C PHE A 101 -0.66 1.35 9.94
N PRO A 102 -0.70 0.27 10.74
CA PRO A 102 0.52 -0.40 11.20
C PRO A 102 1.36 -0.89 10.01
N LEU A 103 2.69 -0.74 10.06
CA LEU A 103 3.58 -1.21 8.98
C LEU A 103 3.46 -2.72 8.73
N THR A 104 3.26 -3.50 9.79
CA THR A 104 3.04 -4.96 9.71
C THR A 104 1.85 -5.30 8.83
N ASP A 105 0.76 -4.56 9.01
CA ASP A 105 -0.51 -4.82 8.34
C ASP A 105 -0.43 -4.40 6.88
N ILE A 106 0.18 -3.24 6.60
CA ILE A 106 0.44 -2.80 5.22
C ILE A 106 1.35 -3.78 4.49
N LYS A 107 2.44 -4.24 5.13
CA LYS A 107 3.32 -5.24 4.52
C LYS A 107 2.54 -6.50 4.14
N GLU A 108 1.75 -7.05 5.05
CA GLU A 108 0.94 -8.26 4.81
C GLU A 108 -0.09 -8.06 3.68
N ILE A 109 -0.68 -6.87 3.59
CA ILE A 109 -1.62 -6.50 2.50
C ILE A 109 -0.87 -6.47 1.15
N LEU A 110 0.29 -5.82 1.09
CA LEU A 110 1.09 -5.69 -0.12
C LEU A 110 1.68 -7.02 -0.57
N GLU A 111 2.16 -7.86 0.34
CA GLU A 111 2.59 -9.23 0.04
C GLU A 111 1.44 -10.09 -0.48
N SER A 112 0.24 -9.92 0.10
CA SER A 112 -0.95 -10.60 -0.37
C SER A 112 -1.37 -10.15 -1.78
N LEU A 113 -1.24 -8.85 -2.08
CA LEU A 113 -1.44 -8.32 -3.43
C LEU A 113 -0.40 -8.87 -4.40
N LEU A 114 0.89 -8.85 -4.04
CA LEU A 114 1.98 -9.39 -4.85
C LEU A 114 1.76 -10.87 -5.16
N SER A 115 1.35 -11.65 -4.16
CA SER A 115 1.00 -13.06 -4.33
C SER A 115 -0.22 -13.29 -5.21
N PHE A 116 -1.15 -12.33 -5.28
CA PHE A 116 -2.37 -12.45 -6.09
C PHE A 116 -2.13 -12.10 -7.57
N ILE A 117 -1.25 -11.14 -7.84
CA ILE A 117 -0.91 -10.71 -9.21
C ILE A 117 0.16 -11.60 -9.88
N ASN A 118 0.83 -12.47 -9.11
CA ASN A 118 1.77 -13.48 -9.59
C ASN A 118 1.06 -14.78 -9.96
#